data_AF-A0A523WB65-F1
#
_entry.id   AF-A0A523WB65-F1
#
_cell.length_a   1.000
_cell.length_b   1.000
_cell.length_c   1.000
_cell.angle_alpha   90.00
_cell.angle_beta   90.00
_cell.angle_gamma   90.00
#
_symmetry.space_group_name_H-M   'P 1'
#
loop_
_entity.id
_entity.type
_entity.pdbx_description
1 polymer ?
#
loop_
_entity_poly.entity_id
_entity_poly.type
_entity_poly.pdbx_seq_one_letter_code
_entity_poly.pdbx_strand_id
1 'polypeptide(L)'
;SRVCKVIYFLPVVMCPVVIGIMWSRLLDPFGFVNQLLGRVGLERLTHPWLGEAKYALFAVVLATVWQWMAYDMVIYYAGLQDIPVELHEVASLDGASYWQRLRHVTLPLLRPVTTMIVLLNLIGGIKVFDMIFVMTGGGPNYHSEVLSTYLYSQGFTYNFMGYASAIGVIIVLLSFATAYFRLRVSYEAV
;
A
#
# COMPACT_ATOMS: atom_id res chain seq x y z
N SER A 1 -9.50 21.12 -8.73
CA SER A 1 -9.05 21.35 -10.12
C SER A 1 -8.86 20.01 -10.84
N ARG A 2 -9.17 19.91 -12.14
CA ARG A 2 -8.96 18.69 -12.96
C ARG A 2 -7.48 18.27 -12.98
N VAL A 3 -6.55 19.23 -12.95
CA VAL A 3 -5.11 19.00 -12.96
C VAL A 3 -4.62 18.28 -11.69
N CYS A 4 -5.08 18.69 -10.51
CA CYS A 4 -4.70 18.02 -9.26
C CYS A 4 -5.12 16.55 -9.26
N LYS A 5 -6.33 16.24 -9.75
CA LYS A 5 -6.80 14.86 -9.88
C LYS A 5 -5.82 14.05 -10.75
N VAL A 6 -5.45 14.56 -11.94
CA VAL A 6 -4.50 13.87 -12.84
C VAL A 6 -3.16 13.58 -12.16
N ILE A 7 -2.60 14.55 -11.42
CA ILE A 7 -1.33 14.35 -10.70
C ILE A 7 -1.45 13.25 -9.65
N TYR A 8 -2.55 13.21 -8.90
CA TYR A 8 -2.78 12.16 -7.91
C TYR A 8 -2.99 10.79 -8.54
N PHE A 9 -3.64 10.70 -9.71
CA PHE A 9 -3.89 9.42 -10.38
C PHE A 9 -2.70 8.87 -11.16
N LEU A 10 -1.72 9.71 -11.51
CA LEU A 10 -0.59 9.28 -12.34
C LEU A 10 0.16 8.04 -11.78
N PRO A 11 0.43 7.91 -10.47
CA PRO A 11 1.13 6.76 -9.91
C PRO A 11 0.43 5.42 -10.14
N VAL A 12 -0.90 5.36 -10.00
CA VAL A 12 -1.64 4.08 -10.09
C VAL A 12 -1.63 3.51 -11.51
N VAL A 13 -1.48 4.36 -12.52
CA VAL A 13 -1.47 3.95 -13.93
C VAL A 13 -0.06 3.51 -14.38
N MET A 14 0.98 3.89 -13.63
CA MET A 14 2.36 3.54 -13.94
C MET A 14 2.64 2.08 -13.60
N CYS A 15 3.48 1.42 -14.41
CA CYS A 15 3.96 0.08 -14.12
C CYS A 15 4.74 0.06 -12.79
N PRO A 16 4.51 -0.91 -11.88
CA PRO A 16 5.22 -1.02 -10.61
C PRO A 16 6.75 -1.01 -10.75
N VAL A 17 7.29 -1.58 -11.83
CA VAL A 17 8.75 -1.59 -12.09
C VAL A 17 9.30 -0.17 -12.27
N VAL A 18 8.59 0.68 -13.01
CA VAL A 18 9.01 2.08 -13.22
C VAL A 18 8.99 2.85 -11.91
N ILE A 19 7.93 2.65 -11.11
CA ILE A 19 7.81 3.26 -9.78
C ILE A 19 8.93 2.78 -8.86
N GLY A 20 9.21 1.47 -8.83
CA GLY A 20 10.28 0.88 -8.03
C GLY A 20 11.64 1.48 -8.39
N ILE A 21 11.98 1.56 -9.68
CA ILE A 21 13.24 2.17 -10.14
C ILE A 21 13.31 3.65 -9.71
N MET A 22 12.23 4.41 -9.90
CA MET A 22 12.17 5.81 -9.50
C MET A 22 12.44 5.97 -8.01
N TRP A 23 11.74 5.22 -7.17
CA TRP A 23 11.91 5.27 -5.72
C TRP A 23 13.31 4.80 -5.29
N SER A 24 13.88 3.78 -5.93
CA SER A 24 15.26 3.36 -5.67
C SER A 24 16.28 4.46 -5.95
N ARG A 25 16.08 5.27 -7.00
CA ARG A 25 16.95 6.42 -7.29
C ARG A 25 16.73 7.59 -6.34
N LEU A 26 15.49 7.83 -5.90
CA LEU A 26 15.20 8.87 -4.91
C LEU A 26 15.79 8.55 -3.54
N LEU A 27 15.77 7.27 -3.15
CA LEU A 27 16.19 6.74 -1.86
C LEU A 27 17.63 6.20 -1.85
N ASP A 28 18.37 6.37 -2.93
CA ASP A 28 19.79 6.07 -2.98
C ASP A 28 20.55 6.92 -1.93
N PRO A 29 21.69 6.48 -1.37
CA PRO A 29 22.44 7.29 -0.41
C PRO A 29 22.79 8.69 -0.94
N PHE A 30 23.04 8.81 -2.24
CA PHE A 30 23.27 10.07 -2.95
C PHE A 30 22.02 10.62 -3.66
N GLY A 31 20.85 10.03 -3.40
CA GLY A 31 19.58 10.36 -4.02
C GLY A 31 18.98 11.68 -3.52
N PHE A 32 17.89 12.09 -4.17
CA PHE A 32 17.22 13.36 -3.90
C PHE A 32 16.77 13.50 -2.44
N VAL A 33 16.31 12.42 -1.80
CA VAL A 33 15.80 12.47 -0.42
C VAL A 33 16.90 12.87 0.56
N ASN A 34 18.07 12.22 0.49
CA ASN A 34 19.20 12.56 1.36
C ASN A 34 19.78 13.94 1.04
N GLN A 35 19.86 14.32 -0.23
CA GLN A 35 20.31 15.66 -0.62
C GLN A 35 19.38 16.75 -0.06
N LEU A 36 18.05 16.53 -0.11
CA LEU A 36 17.07 17.47 0.44
C LEU A 36 17.23 17.58 1.96
N LEU A 37 17.34 16.44 2.67
CA LEU A 37 17.59 16.42 4.11
C LEU A 37 18.88 17.18 4.48
N GLY A 38 19.96 17.00 3.71
CA GLY A 38 21.19 17.75 3.92
C GLY A 38 21.01 19.25 3.73
N ARG A 39 20.31 19.67 2.66
CA ARG A 39 20.06 21.10 2.39
C ARG A 39 19.21 21.81 3.45
N VAL A 40 18.31 21.09 4.11
CA VAL A 40 17.48 21.65 5.20
C VAL A 40 18.13 21.49 6.59
N GLY A 41 19.40 21.08 6.66
CA GLY A 41 20.15 20.94 7.91
C GLY A 41 19.83 19.68 8.71
N LEU A 42 19.16 18.70 8.12
CA LEU A 42 18.77 17.42 8.73
C LEU A 42 19.70 16.26 8.33
N GLU A 43 20.99 16.54 8.14
CA GLU A 43 22.00 15.53 7.72
C GLU A 43 22.03 14.30 8.62
N ARG A 44 21.77 14.45 9.93
CA ARG A 44 21.72 13.32 10.87
C ARG A 44 20.60 12.31 10.58
N LEU A 45 19.59 12.69 9.80
CA LEU A 45 18.47 11.83 9.40
C LEU A 45 18.69 11.17 8.05
N THR A 46 19.80 11.42 7.36
CA THR A 46 20.11 10.72 6.12
C THR A 46 20.47 9.28 6.42
N HIS A 47 19.86 8.35 5.67
CA HIS A 47 20.12 6.93 5.80
C HIS A 47 20.32 6.32 4.40
N PRO A 48 21.10 5.23 4.27
CA PRO A 48 21.02 4.33 3.14
C PRO A 48 19.69 3.54 3.22
N TRP A 49 18.58 4.19 2.86
CA TRP A 49 17.21 3.72 3.09
C TRP A 49 16.94 2.27 2.66
N LEU A 50 17.51 1.86 1.52
CA LEU A 50 17.35 0.50 0.98
C LEU A 50 18.47 -0.45 1.43
N GLY A 51 19.57 0.07 1.95
CA GLY A 51 20.72 -0.70 2.43
C GLY A 51 20.64 -1.07 3.92
N GLU A 52 19.78 -0.41 4.70
CA GLU A 52 19.56 -0.69 6.12
C GLU A 52 18.29 -1.51 6.34
N ALA A 53 18.41 -2.65 7.01
CA ALA A 53 17.31 -3.59 7.31
C ALA A 53 16.11 -2.92 8.00
N LYS A 54 16.40 -1.94 8.86
CA LYS A 54 15.39 -1.17 9.60
C LYS A 54 14.48 -0.35 8.69
N TYR A 55 15.00 0.14 7.57
CA TYR A 55 14.30 1.11 6.71
C TYR A 55 13.86 0.52 5.37
N ALA A 56 14.51 -0.54 4.89
CA ALA A 56 14.27 -1.09 3.55
C ALA A 56 12.80 -1.49 3.34
N LEU A 57 12.22 -2.28 4.24
CA LEU A 57 10.81 -2.68 4.13
C LEU A 57 9.87 -1.46 4.23
N PHE A 58 10.16 -0.51 5.13
CA PHE A 58 9.35 0.70 5.27
C PHE A 58 9.39 1.57 4.01
N ALA A 59 10.54 1.71 3.37
CA ALA A 59 10.71 2.42 2.11
C ALA A 59 9.87 1.78 0.99
N VAL A 60 9.87 0.45 0.89
CA VAL A 60 9.02 -0.27 -0.07
C VAL A 60 7.54 -0.06 0.22
N VAL A 61 7.13 -0.14 1.49
CA VAL A 61 5.74 0.11 1.90
C VAL A 61 5.33 1.54 1.56
N LEU A 62 6.17 2.53 1.83
CA LEU A 62 5.90 3.93 1.51
C LEU A 62 5.68 4.13 0.01
N ALA A 63 6.56 3.57 -0.83
CA ALA A 63 6.45 3.65 -2.27
C ALA A 63 5.19 2.94 -2.79
N THR A 64 4.83 1.80 -2.18
CA THR A 64 3.61 1.04 -2.51
C THR A 64 2.35 1.81 -2.14
N VAL A 65 2.29 2.36 -0.92
CA VAL A 65 1.19 3.20 -0.46
C VAL A 65 1.04 4.40 -1.37
N TRP A 66 2.14 5.07 -1.72
CA TRP A 66 2.11 6.21 -2.64
C TRP A 66 1.54 5.84 -4.03
N GLN A 67 1.88 4.66 -4.55
CA GLN A 67 1.35 4.19 -5.84
C GLN A 67 -0.18 3.95 -5.79
N TRP A 68 -0.67 3.33 -4.72
CA TRP A 68 -2.07 2.90 -4.61
C TRP A 68 -2.99 3.92 -3.91
N MET A 69 -2.43 4.93 -3.26
CA MET A 69 -3.18 5.94 -2.50
C MET A 69 -4.32 6.57 -3.31
N ALA A 70 -4.08 6.87 -4.59
CA ALA A 70 -5.08 7.50 -5.46
C ALA A 70 -6.28 6.60 -5.71
N TYR A 71 -6.06 5.29 -5.83
CA TYR A 71 -7.11 4.30 -6.01
C TYR A 71 -8.00 4.23 -4.77
N ASP A 72 -7.39 4.10 -3.59
CA ASP A 72 -8.11 4.06 -2.31
C ASP A 72 -8.90 5.35 -2.07
N MET A 73 -8.34 6.51 -2.44
CA MET A 73 -9.03 7.80 -2.37
C MET A 73 -10.31 7.84 -3.21
N VAL A 74 -10.35 7.20 -4.38
CA VAL A 74 -11.59 7.13 -5.19
C VAL A 74 -12.66 6.32 -4.50
N ILE A 75 -12.29 5.19 -3.95
CA ILE A 75 -13.24 4.31 -3.27
C ILE A 75 -13.78 5.02 -2.03
N TYR A 76 -12.92 5.69 -1.24
CA TYR A 76 -13.38 6.53 -0.14
C TYR A 76 -14.28 7.68 -0.61
N TYR A 77 -13.96 8.33 -1.74
CA TYR A 77 -14.78 9.41 -2.27
C TYR A 77 -16.18 8.92 -2.69
N ALA A 78 -16.26 7.77 -3.36
CA ALA A 78 -17.55 7.13 -3.68
C ALA A 78 -18.35 6.81 -2.41
N GLY A 79 -17.70 6.21 -1.41
CA GLY A 79 -18.31 5.92 -0.11
C GLY A 79 -18.80 7.17 0.64
N LEU A 80 -18.09 8.29 0.50
CA LEU A 80 -18.50 9.57 1.08
C LEU A 80 -19.72 10.17 0.36
N GLN A 81 -19.88 9.93 -0.94
CA GLN A 81 -21.05 10.38 -1.70
C GLN A 81 -22.32 9.62 -1.32
N ASP A 82 -22.20 8.38 -0.86
CA ASP A 82 -23.34 7.57 -0.40
C ASP A 82 -23.87 7.98 0.99
N ILE A 83 -23.14 8.81 1.74
CA ILE A 83 -23.58 9.29 3.06
C ILE A 83 -24.63 10.39 2.88
N PRO A 84 -25.87 10.23 3.38
CA PRO A 84 -26.89 11.26 3.31
C PRO A 84 -26.45 12.56 3.99
N VAL A 85 -26.62 13.69 3.31
CA VAL A 85 -26.20 15.01 3.81
C VAL A 85 -26.99 15.39 5.06
N GLU A 86 -28.23 14.92 5.19
CA GLU A 86 -29.15 15.22 6.28
C GLU A 86 -28.59 14.77 7.63
N LEU A 87 -27.81 13.68 7.68
CA LEU A 87 -27.15 13.22 8.90
C LEU A 87 -26.12 14.23 9.42
N HIS A 88 -25.45 14.95 8.52
CA HIS A 88 -24.50 15.99 8.89
C HIS A 88 -25.18 17.30 9.31
N GLU A 89 -26.36 17.58 8.77
CA GLU A 89 -27.20 18.73 9.14
C GLU A 89 -27.80 18.54 10.53
N VAL A 90 -28.42 17.39 10.80
CA VAL A 90 -28.98 17.06 12.12
C VAL A 90 -27.90 17.11 13.20
N ALA A 91 -26.76 16.47 12.97
CA ALA A 91 -25.65 16.53 13.92
C ALA A 91 -25.13 17.96 14.16
N SER A 92 -25.22 18.85 13.15
CA SER A 92 -24.82 20.25 13.32
C SER A 92 -25.84 21.06 14.13
N LEU A 93 -27.14 20.77 13.98
CA LEU A 93 -28.20 21.36 14.80
C LEU A 93 -28.07 20.95 16.27
N ASP A 94 -27.60 19.71 16.51
CA ASP A 94 -27.26 19.21 17.86
C ASP A 94 -25.94 19.77 18.42
N GLY A 95 -25.29 20.70 17.71
CA GLY A 95 -24.05 21.36 18.15
C GLY A 95 -22.78 20.53 17.98
N ALA A 96 -22.80 19.46 17.17
CA ALA A 96 -21.62 18.63 16.96
C ALA A 96 -20.54 19.37 16.14
N SER A 97 -19.33 19.44 16.70
CA SER A 97 -18.13 19.92 16.01
C SER A 97 -17.74 19.03 14.83
N TYR A 98 -16.88 19.54 13.94
CA TYR A 98 -16.37 18.78 12.79
C TYR A 98 -15.76 17.42 13.19
N TRP A 99 -14.92 17.39 14.23
CA TRP A 99 -14.28 16.16 14.71
C TRP A 99 -15.28 15.16 15.30
N GLN A 100 -16.33 15.64 15.97
CA GLN A 100 -17.40 14.78 16.46
C GLN A 100 -18.18 14.15 15.30
N ARG A 101 -18.51 14.94 14.26
CA ARG A 101 -19.19 14.43 13.06
C ARG A 101 -18.30 13.44 12.29
N LEU A 102 -17.01 13.72 12.14
CA LEU A 102 -16.07 12.78 11.52
C LEU A 102 -16.04 11.44 12.27
N ARG A 103 -15.89 11.47 13.60
CA ARG A 103 -15.73 10.26 14.42
C ARG A 103 -17.02 9.46 14.60
N HIS A 104 -18.18 10.12 14.70
CA HIS A 104 -19.44 9.48 15.08
C HIS A 104 -20.43 9.33 13.92
N VAL A 105 -20.25 10.06 12.82
CA VAL A 105 -21.11 9.95 11.63
C VAL A 105 -20.31 9.40 10.45
N THR A 106 -19.28 10.10 10.01
CA THR A 106 -18.56 9.74 8.78
C THR A 106 -17.79 8.42 8.90
N LEU A 107 -16.91 8.27 9.90
CA LEU A 107 -16.07 7.07 10.04
C LEU A 107 -16.90 5.79 10.26
N PRO A 108 -17.97 5.77 11.09
CA PRO A 108 -18.83 4.61 11.23
C PRO A 108 -19.54 4.22 9.93
N LEU A 109 -20.05 5.20 9.18
CA LEU A 109 -20.73 4.94 7.90
C LEU A 109 -19.76 4.53 6.78
N LEU A 110 -18.50 4.97 6.84
CA LEU A 110 -17.43 4.51 5.96
C LEU A 110 -16.82 3.17 6.36
N ARG A 111 -17.25 2.52 7.45
CA ARG A 111 -16.68 1.22 7.88
C ARG A 111 -16.74 0.16 6.77
N PRO A 112 -17.85 -0.05 6.04
CA PRO A 112 -17.90 -1.07 4.98
C PRO A 112 -16.88 -0.80 3.88
N VAL A 113 -16.73 0.48 3.51
CA VAL A 113 -15.77 0.95 2.50
C VAL A 113 -14.33 0.74 2.96
N THR A 114 -14.04 1.11 4.21
CA THR A 114 -12.73 0.92 4.85
C THR A 114 -12.37 -0.56 4.89
N THR A 115 -13.30 -1.42 5.31
CA THR A 115 -13.12 -2.88 5.34
C THR A 115 -12.82 -3.42 3.95
N MET A 116 -13.54 -2.97 2.92
CA MET A 116 -13.28 -3.36 1.53
C MET A 116 -11.86 -2.98 1.09
N ILE A 117 -11.45 -1.73 1.32
CA ILE A 117 -10.11 -1.24 0.95
C ILE A 117 -9.01 -2.01 1.67
N VAL A 118 -9.16 -2.26 2.98
CA VAL A 118 -8.19 -3.03 3.77
C VAL A 118 -8.06 -4.45 3.24
N LEU A 119 -9.17 -5.11 2.91
CA LEU A 119 -9.15 -6.46 2.34
C LEU A 119 -8.48 -6.50 0.96
N LEU A 120 -8.77 -5.53 0.09
CA LEU A 120 -8.14 -5.43 -1.23
C LEU A 120 -6.62 -5.25 -1.11
N ASN A 121 -6.19 -4.34 -0.23
CA ASN A 121 -4.77 -4.08 0.01
C ASN A 121 -4.07 -5.28 0.66
N LEU A 122 -4.74 -6.01 1.57
CA LEU A 122 -4.19 -7.22 2.17
C LEU A 122 -3.96 -8.33 1.11
N ILE A 123 -4.94 -8.56 0.23
CA ILE A 123 -4.82 -9.52 -0.86
C ILE A 123 -3.66 -9.12 -1.81
N GLY A 124 -3.57 -7.83 -2.14
CA GLY A 124 -2.48 -7.29 -2.95
C GLY A 124 -1.12 -7.46 -2.28
N GLY A 125 -1.03 -7.18 -0.99
CA GLY A 125 0.19 -7.29 -0.18
C GLY A 125 0.73 -8.72 -0.09
N ILE A 126 -0.13 -9.74 0.03
CA ILE A 126 0.31 -11.15 0.05
C ILE A 126 1.00 -11.55 -1.26
N LYS A 127 0.57 -10.97 -2.38
CA LYS A 127 1.09 -11.28 -3.72
C LYS A 127 2.15 -10.29 -4.19
N VAL A 128 2.54 -9.33 -3.37
CA VAL A 128 3.48 -8.28 -3.78
C VAL A 128 4.79 -8.93 -4.23
N PHE A 129 5.30 -8.53 -5.39
CA PHE A 129 6.54 -9.06 -5.95
C PHE A 129 7.34 -7.93 -6.56
N ASP A 130 6.79 -7.28 -7.59
CA ASP A 130 7.50 -6.32 -8.43
C ASP A 130 8.21 -5.23 -7.62
N MET A 131 7.48 -4.63 -6.66
CA MET A 131 8.01 -3.52 -5.88
C MET A 131 9.17 -3.93 -4.97
N ILE A 132 9.05 -5.06 -4.27
CA ILE A 132 10.12 -5.58 -3.41
C ILE A 132 11.31 -6.00 -4.26
N PHE A 133 11.05 -6.74 -5.35
CA PHE A 133 12.11 -7.25 -6.22
C PHE A 133 12.93 -6.12 -6.83
N VAL A 134 12.28 -5.07 -7.33
CA VAL A 134 12.95 -3.94 -7.97
C VAL A 134 13.64 -3.02 -6.98
N MET A 135 13.05 -2.78 -5.80
CA MET A 135 13.62 -1.83 -4.84
C MET A 135 14.73 -2.44 -3.99
N THR A 136 14.57 -3.67 -3.51
CA THR A 136 15.48 -4.27 -2.52
C THR A 136 15.93 -5.68 -2.89
N GLY A 137 15.28 -6.34 -3.85
CA GLY A 137 15.51 -7.74 -4.16
C GLY A 137 15.16 -8.69 -3.00
N GLY A 138 14.39 -8.23 -2.01
CA GLY A 138 14.13 -8.97 -0.75
C GLY A 138 15.12 -8.65 0.39
N GLY A 139 16.12 -7.80 0.14
CA GLY A 139 17.16 -7.45 1.12
C GLY A 139 16.87 -6.20 1.97
N PRO A 140 17.86 -5.80 2.79
CA PRO A 140 19.09 -6.53 3.11
C PRO A 140 18.81 -7.69 4.08
N ASN A 141 19.63 -8.75 4.04
CA ASN A 141 19.52 -9.94 4.91
C ASN A 141 18.08 -10.50 5.02
N TYR A 142 17.37 -10.60 3.89
CA TYR A 142 16.01 -11.12 3.82
C TYR A 142 14.94 -10.32 4.59
N HIS A 143 15.26 -9.13 5.12
CA HIS A 143 14.34 -8.34 5.95
C HIS A 143 13.14 -7.77 5.19
N SER A 144 13.21 -7.70 3.86
CA SER A 144 12.06 -7.34 3.04
C SER A 144 11.60 -8.52 2.17
N GLU A 145 12.07 -9.73 2.42
CA GLU A 145 11.72 -10.91 1.63
C GLU A 145 10.26 -11.30 1.89
N VAL A 146 9.55 -11.64 0.81
CA VAL A 146 8.20 -12.18 0.85
C VAL A 146 8.15 -13.51 0.10
N LEU A 147 7.04 -14.24 0.26
CA LEU A 147 6.85 -15.55 -0.39
C LEU A 147 7.09 -15.49 -1.90
N SER A 148 6.65 -14.42 -2.57
CA SER A 148 6.84 -14.25 -4.02
C SER A 148 8.31 -14.09 -4.41
N THR A 149 9.08 -13.31 -3.66
CA THR A 149 10.52 -13.12 -3.95
C THR A 149 11.32 -14.37 -3.56
N TYR A 150 10.93 -15.04 -2.48
CA TYR A 150 11.51 -16.31 -2.08
C TYR A 150 11.25 -17.40 -3.14
N LEU A 151 10.01 -17.52 -3.63
CA LEU A 151 9.65 -18.40 -4.75
C LEU A 151 10.54 -18.14 -5.96
N TYR A 152 10.71 -16.87 -6.33
CA TYR A 152 11.56 -16.48 -7.45
C TYR A 152 13.01 -16.92 -7.24
N SER A 153 13.58 -16.67 -6.06
CA SER A 153 14.95 -17.09 -5.74
C SER A 153 15.10 -18.61 -5.84
N GLN A 154 14.15 -19.38 -5.29
CA GLN A 154 14.20 -20.84 -5.33
C GLN A 154 14.08 -21.39 -6.74
N GLY A 155 13.18 -20.86 -7.56
CA GLY A 155 12.92 -21.36 -8.91
C GLY A 155 13.96 -20.92 -9.93
N PHE A 156 14.33 -19.65 -9.92
CA PHE A 156 15.12 -19.04 -11.00
C PHE A 156 16.57 -18.76 -10.62
N THR A 157 16.91 -18.68 -9.32
CA THR A 157 18.30 -18.51 -8.88
C THR A 157 18.93 -19.84 -8.49
N TYR A 158 18.24 -20.62 -7.66
CA TYR A 158 18.73 -21.93 -7.18
C TYR A 158 18.29 -23.12 -8.04
N ASN A 159 17.44 -22.90 -9.06
CA ASN A 159 16.91 -23.95 -9.95
C ASN A 159 16.13 -25.07 -9.24
N PHE A 160 15.61 -24.83 -8.04
CA PHE A 160 14.75 -25.76 -7.30
C PHE A 160 13.28 -25.58 -7.69
N MET A 161 12.95 -25.92 -8.94
CA MET A 161 11.61 -25.67 -9.52
C MET A 161 10.48 -26.39 -8.78
N GLY A 162 10.73 -27.60 -8.26
CA GLY A 162 9.73 -28.34 -7.47
C GLY A 162 9.40 -27.63 -6.15
N TYR A 163 10.41 -27.09 -5.48
CA TYR A 163 10.23 -26.34 -4.22
C TYR A 163 9.57 -24.98 -4.48
N ALA A 164 9.98 -24.27 -5.53
CA ALA A 164 9.33 -23.04 -5.98
C ALA A 164 7.85 -23.25 -6.31
N SER A 165 7.51 -24.36 -6.98
CA SER A 165 6.13 -24.72 -7.28
C SER A 165 5.30 -24.95 -6.02
N ALA A 166 5.86 -25.62 -5.00
CA ALA A 166 5.20 -25.80 -3.71
C ALA A 166 4.90 -24.47 -3.01
N ILE A 167 5.85 -23.52 -3.02
CA ILE A 167 5.61 -22.16 -2.51
C ILE A 167 4.50 -21.47 -3.31
N GLY A 168 4.47 -21.64 -4.63
CA GLY A 168 3.42 -21.10 -5.49
C GLY A 168 2.03 -21.58 -5.10
N VAL A 169 1.88 -22.87 -4.81
CA VAL A 169 0.62 -23.44 -4.30
C VAL A 169 0.22 -22.80 -2.96
N ILE A 170 1.17 -22.59 -2.05
CA ILE A 170 0.90 -21.91 -0.76
C ILE A 170 0.42 -20.47 -0.98
N ILE A 171 1.08 -19.70 -1.85
CA ILE A 171 0.65 -18.33 -2.19
C ILE A 171 -0.78 -18.33 -2.74
N VAL A 172 -1.09 -19.27 -3.63
CA VAL A 172 -2.44 -19.43 -4.19
C VAL A 172 -3.47 -19.75 -3.11
N LEU A 173 -3.18 -20.68 -2.20
CA LEU A 173 -4.07 -21.04 -1.10
C LEU A 173 -4.33 -19.86 -0.15
N LEU A 174 -3.28 -19.11 0.22
CA LEU A 174 -3.41 -17.90 1.05
C LEU A 174 -4.25 -16.82 0.35
N SER A 175 -4.07 -16.68 -0.96
CA SER A 175 -4.83 -15.76 -1.80
C SER A 175 -6.30 -16.15 -1.91
N PHE A 176 -6.60 -17.44 -2.00
CA PHE A 176 -7.97 -17.94 -1.98
C PHE A 176 -8.62 -17.79 -0.61
N ALA A 177 -7.88 -18.05 0.48
CA ALA A 177 -8.38 -17.89 1.84
C ALA A 177 -8.80 -16.44 2.11
N THR A 178 -7.97 -15.47 1.70
CA THR A 178 -8.29 -14.04 1.83
C THR A 178 -9.45 -13.60 0.95
N ALA A 179 -9.53 -14.10 -0.30
CA ALA A 179 -10.67 -13.85 -1.17
C ALA A 179 -11.98 -14.47 -0.64
N TYR A 180 -11.93 -15.67 -0.08
CA TYR A 180 -13.07 -16.34 0.55
C TYR A 180 -13.55 -15.56 1.78
N PHE A 181 -12.62 -15.12 2.64
CA PHE A 181 -12.94 -14.27 3.78
C PHE A 181 -13.63 -12.98 3.35
N ARG A 182 -13.16 -12.34 2.27
CA ARG A 182 -13.82 -11.16 1.68
C ARG A 182 -15.27 -11.45 1.28
N LEU A 183 -15.52 -12.57 0.61
CA LEU A 183 -16.88 -12.93 0.19
C LEU A 183 -17.78 -13.16 1.40
N ARG A 184 -17.31 -13.88 2.43
CA ARG A 184 -18.05 -14.11 3.66
C ARG A 184 -18.48 -12.81 4.34
N VAL A 185 -17.54 -11.88 4.55
CA VAL A 185 -17.82 -10.58 5.15
C VAL A 185 -18.81 -9.77 4.30
N SER A 186 -18.70 -9.85 2.96
CA SER A 186 -19.64 -9.18 2.07
C SER A 186 -21.05 -9.77 2.10
N TYR A 187 -21.19 -11.09 2.30
CA TYR A 187 -22.49 -11.75 2.41
C TYR A 187 -23.17 -11.49 3.76
N GLU A 188 -22.40 -11.34 4.85
CA GLU A 188 -22.93 -11.01 6.17
C GLU A 188 -23.37 -9.54 6.32
N ALA A 189 -22.96 -8.68 5.37
CA ALA A 189 -23.28 -7.26 5.36
C ALA A 189 -24.56 -6.91 4.56
N VAL A 190 -25.21 -7.90 3.93
CA VAL A 190 -26.48 -7.80 3.19
C VAL A 190 -27.59 -8.44 4.00
#